data_AF-A0A0K1QPT6-F1
#
_entry.id   AF-A0A0K1QPT6-F1
#
_cell.length_a   1.000
_cell.length_b   1.000
_cell.length_c   1.000
_cell.angle_alpha   90.00
_cell.angle_beta   90.00
_cell.angle_gamma   90.00
#
_symmetry.space_group_name_H-M   'P 1'
#
loop_
_entity.id
_entity.type
_entity.pdbx_description
1 polymer ?
#
loop_
_entity_poly.entity_id
_entity_poly.type
_entity_poly.pdbx_seq_one_letter_code
_entity_poly.pdbx_strand_id
1 'polypeptide(L)'
;MQRVNREVTLQMEECYRPLGETERIVVGRVNAFIERGHLPEELVDESLFARVIELNAADTGQTHESRMQTVLQAGMEWLDAVKGPGLNLLNVAGRTGLIVALTVVLRQVVAYHVEQSLREGDSPEAGRAWAMVAMTMIGPALTLIGAIRNECDGTANLSSRLGRVCMASITMGALIAAHLTGASDKLLPAVVGGSIYTVARGLANVFIPLQDNAGSANAATTGVATAAYGAAQFFLAELGQLAPLSGAARATAELGYSLGADAIQGVLNGFGIVVDDVISILCKSSHVLSPDPGWDSVFSDPEALRQMVLEVRAEVRRPTRTQLADALLDIGALRLSAGHAIALVMGAVASLLSSSRVDDGDQGHIMSGCLALMAMIIYFPLVFGSAKRTDNTYTLQETVVP
;
A
#
# COMPACT_ATOMS: atom_id res chain seq x y z
N MET A 1 0.74 -32.80 -36.06
CA MET A 1 1.26 -31.42 -36.20
C MET A 1 0.16 -30.38 -36.48
N GLN A 2 -0.72 -30.56 -37.48
CA GLN A 2 -1.78 -29.57 -37.79
C GLN A 2 -2.79 -29.29 -36.66
N ARG A 3 -3.12 -30.27 -35.81
CA ARG A 3 -4.03 -30.06 -34.65
C ARG A 3 -3.39 -29.26 -33.51
N VAL A 4 -2.11 -29.49 -33.23
CA VAL A 4 -1.37 -28.76 -32.18
C VAL A 4 -1.21 -27.29 -32.57
N ASN A 5 -0.99 -27.02 -33.85
CA ASN A 5 -0.85 -25.65 -34.34
C ASN A 5 -2.16 -24.85 -34.14
N ARG A 6 -3.32 -25.47 -34.44
CA ARG A 6 -4.64 -24.82 -34.31
C ARG A 6 -5.02 -24.52 -32.86
N GLU A 7 -4.69 -25.42 -31.94
CA GLU A 7 -4.96 -25.23 -30.50
C GLU A 7 -4.11 -24.10 -29.91
N VAL A 8 -2.82 -24.03 -30.31
CA VAL A 8 -1.91 -22.95 -29.91
C VAL A 8 -2.36 -21.61 -30.50
N THR A 9 -2.80 -21.56 -31.77
CA THR A 9 -3.33 -20.33 -32.36
C THR A 9 -4.58 -19.83 -31.63
N LEU A 10 -5.49 -20.74 -31.26
CA LEU A 10 -6.71 -20.41 -30.52
C LEU A 10 -6.39 -19.88 -29.11
N GLN A 11 -5.45 -20.49 -28.39
CA GLN A 11 -5.03 -20.00 -27.07
C GLN A 11 -4.29 -18.66 -27.15
N MET A 12 -3.51 -18.43 -28.22
CA MET A 12 -2.87 -17.15 -28.48
C MET A 12 -3.92 -16.05 -28.72
N GLU A 13 -4.96 -16.36 -29.51
CA GLU A 13 -6.06 -15.46 -29.83
C GLU A 13 -6.95 -15.16 -28.59
N GLU A 14 -7.07 -16.12 -27.68
CA GLU A 14 -7.77 -15.97 -26.39
C GLU A 14 -6.95 -15.12 -25.39
N CYS A 15 -5.61 -15.25 -25.38
CA CYS A 15 -4.70 -14.36 -24.66
C CYS A 15 -4.65 -12.93 -25.23
N TYR A 16 -5.00 -12.74 -26.50
CA TYR A 16 -4.99 -11.43 -27.16
C TYR A 16 -6.18 -10.53 -26.80
N ARG A 17 -7.33 -11.12 -26.41
CA ARG A 17 -8.57 -10.39 -26.11
C ARG A 17 -8.46 -9.40 -24.94
N PRO A 18 -7.81 -9.72 -23.80
CA PRO A 18 -7.73 -8.82 -22.65
C PRO A 18 -6.57 -7.80 -22.70
N LEU A 19 -5.71 -7.81 -23.73
CA LEU A 19 -4.52 -6.95 -23.77
C LEU A 19 -4.86 -5.47 -23.95
N GLY A 20 -4.21 -4.61 -23.16
CA GLY A 20 -4.25 -3.15 -23.29
C GLY A 20 -3.60 -2.64 -24.58
N GLU A 21 -3.79 -1.36 -24.90
CA GLU A 21 -3.31 -0.76 -26.16
C GLU A 21 -1.79 -0.88 -26.33
N THR A 22 -1.02 -0.66 -25.26
CA THR A 22 0.44 -0.83 -25.21
C THR A 22 0.85 -2.29 -25.45
N GLU A 23 0.16 -3.24 -24.84
CA GLU A 23 0.48 -4.67 -24.96
C GLU A 23 0.18 -5.18 -26.36
N ARG A 24 -0.92 -4.74 -26.99
CA ARG A 24 -1.23 -5.08 -28.39
C ARG A 24 -0.17 -4.55 -29.37
N ILE A 25 0.40 -3.38 -29.10
CA ILE A 25 1.50 -2.82 -29.87
C ILE A 25 2.75 -3.68 -29.73
N VAL A 26 3.10 -4.12 -28.51
CA VAL A 26 4.26 -4.99 -28.26
C VAL A 26 4.09 -6.34 -28.95
N VAL A 27 2.96 -7.02 -28.80
CA VAL A 27 2.75 -8.33 -29.44
C VAL A 27 2.68 -8.21 -30.98
N GLY A 28 2.08 -7.13 -31.50
CA GLY A 28 2.10 -6.83 -32.94
C GLY A 28 3.51 -6.65 -33.50
N ARG A 29 4.41 -6.00 -32.74
CA ARG A 29 5.82 -5.82 -33.13
C ARG A 29 6.63 -7.12 -33.03
N VAL A 30 6.42 -7.92 -31.99
CA VAL A 30 7.02 -9.25 -31.85
C VAL A 30 6.63 -10.15 -33.03
N ASN A 31 5.35 -10.15 -33.41
CA ASN A 31 4.90 -10.89 -34.59
C ASN A 31 5.50 -10.35 -35.90
N ALA A 32 5.62 -9.02 -36.05
CA ALA A 32 6.28 -8.42 -37.22
C ALA A 32 7.76 -8.80 -37.33
N PHE A 33 8.47 -8.91 -36.20
CA PHE A 33 9.85 -9.39 -36.15
C PHE A 33 9.95 -10.88 -36.50
N ILE A 34 9.10 -11.72 -35.92
CA ILE A 34 9.09 -13.18 -36.16
C ILE A 34 8.76 -13.48 -37.65
N GLU A 35 7.73 -12.85 -38.19
CA GLU A 35 7.26 -13.10 -39.56
C GLU A 35 8.15 -12.46 -40.63
N ARG A 36 8.60 -11.22 -40.40
CA ARG A 36 9.19 -10.39 -41.46
C ARG A 36 10.60 -9.91 -41.15
N GLY A 37 11.13 -10.18 -39.96
CA GLY A 37 12.48 -9.75 -39.54
C GLY A 37 12.62 -8.24 -39.37
N HIS A 38 11.51 -7.49 -39.29
CA HIS A 38 11.56 -6.04 -39.11
C HIS A 38 11.72 -5.70 -37.64
N LEU A 39 12.84 -5.05 -37.30
CA LEU A 39 13.09 -4.48 -35.98
C LEU A 39 12.51 -3.05 -35.94
N PRO A 40 11.83 -2.64 -34.87
CA PRO A 40 11.30 -1.28 -34.76
C PRO A 40 12.43 -0.25 -34.59
N GLU A 41 12.37 0.86 -35.34
CA GLU A 41 13.33 1.98 -35.25
C GLU A 41 13.07 2.89 -34.02
N GLU A 42 11.92 2.76 -33.33
CA GLU A 42 11.54 3.63 -32.21
C GLU A 42 11.58 2.92 -30.83
N LEU A 43 12.42 3.48 -29.96
CA LEU A 43 12.76 3.13 -28.57
C LEU A 43 11.57 3.31 -27.60
N VAL A 44 10.64 2.35 -27.56
CA VAL A 44 9.53 2.40 -26.57
C VAL A 44 9.58 1.27 -25.53
N ASP A 45 10.54 0.33 -25.64
CA ASP A 45 10.86 -0.59 -24.53
C ASP A 45 12.32 -1.08 -24.67
N GLU A 46 13.25 -0.31 -24.12
CA GLU A 46 14.68 -0.37 -24.45
C GLU A 46 15.35 -1.71 -24.09
N SER A 47 14.87 -2.43 -23.08
CA SER A 47 15.60 -3.62 -22.56
C SER A 47 15.34 -4.91 -23.35
N LEU A 48 14.07 -5.23 -23.64
CA LEU A 48 13.71 -6.46 -24.33
C LEU A 48 14.11 -6.40 -25.81
N PHE A 49 13.79 -5.29 -26.50
CA PHE A 49 14.11 -5.16 -27.92
C PHE A 49 15.60 -4.92 -28.18
N ALA A 50 16.36 -4.26 -27.28
CA ALA A 50 17.82 -4.22 -27.42
C ALA A 50 18.44 -5.61 -27.31
N ARG A 51 17.93 -6.46 -26.41
CA ARG A 51 18.41 -7.84 -26.27
C ARG A 51 18.02 -8.71 -27.47
N VAL A 52 16.82 -8.51 -28.03
CA VAL A 52 16.40 -9.15 -29.29
C VAL A 52 17.30 -8.71 -30.46
N ILE A 53 17.70 -7.43 -30.53
CA ILE A 53 18.63 -6.92 -31.56
C ILE A 53 20.01 -7.59 -31.42
N GLU A 54 20.53 -7.69 -30.20
CA GLU A 54 21.83 -8.29 -29.91
C GLU A 54 21.86 -9.80 -30.25
N LEU A 55 20.84 -10.55 -29.81
CA LEU A 55 20.72 -11.98 -30.09
C LEU A 55 20.46 -12.24 -31.59
N ASN A 56 19.69 -11.38 -32.26
CA ASN A 56 19.46 -11.46 -33.71
C ASN A 56 20.71 -11.14 -34.53
N ALA A 57 21.61 -10.27 -34.05
CA ALA A 57 22.89 -9.99 -34.70
C ALA A 57 23.86 -11.18 -34.62
N ALA A 58 23.73 -12.01 -33.59
CA ALA A 58 24.49 -13.25 -33.43
C ALA A 58 23.85 -14.46 -34.17
N ASP A 59 22.59 -14.33 -34.59
CA ASP A 59 21.85 -15.42 -35.25
C ASP A 59 22.09 -15.44 -36.77
N THR A 60 22.89 -16.41 -37.21
CA THR A 60 23.18 -16.69 -38.63
C THR A 60 22.07 -17.45 -39.37
N GLY A 61 21.08 -17.99 -38.65
CA GLY A 61 20.03 -18.85 -39.21
C GLY A 61 18.92 -18.06 -39.92
N GLN A 62 18.50 -16.91 -39.37
CA GLN A 62 17.51 -15.98 -39.93
C GLN A 62 16.20 -16.64 -40.44
N THR A 63 15.89 -17.85 -39.98
CA THR A 63 14.63 -18.54 -40.28
C THR A 63 13.57 -18.14 -39.26
N HIS A 64 12.30 -18.37 -39.59
CA HIS A 64 11.17 -18.12 -38.69
C HIS A 64 11.34 -18.79 -37.32
N GLU A 65 11.82 -20.04 -37.29
CA GLU A 65 12.09 -20.77 -36.04
C GLU A 65 13.25 -20.15 -35.25
N SER A 66 14.28 -19.65 -35.92
CA SER A 66 15.45 -19.01 -35.31
C SER A 66 15.10 -17.66 -34.64
N ARG A 67 14.27 -16.85 -35.31
CA ARG A 67 13.74 -15.58 -34.78
C ARG A 67 12.78 -15.80 -33.60
N MET A 68 11.96 -16.86 -33.67
CA MET A 68 11.12 -17.27 -32.55
C MET A 68 11.96 -17.69 -31.34
N GLN A 69 13.02 -18.48 -31.54
CA GLN A 69 13.95 -18.86 -30.47
C GLN A 69 14.67 -17.65 -29.87
N THR A 70 15.06 -16.68 -30.71
CA THR A 70 15.69 -15.43 -30.27
C THR A 70 14.76 -14.60 -29.37
N VAL A 71 13.48 -14.46 -29.74
CA VAL A 71 12.48 -13.77 -28.92
C VAL A 71 12.21 -14.54 -27.62
N LEU A 72 12.08 -15.87 -27.70
CA LEU A 72 11.86 -16.69 -26.51
C LEU A 72 13.04 -16.64 -25.55
N GLN A 73 14.27 -16.65 -26.05
CA GLN A 73 15.47 -16.53 -25.25
C GLN A 73 15.59 -15.14 -24.62
N ALA A 74 15.36 -14.07 -25.38
CA ALA A 74 15.31 -12.71 -24.83
C ALA A 74 14.21 -12.57 -23.76
N GLY A 75 13.04 -13.19 -23.99
CA GLY A 75 11.95 -13.24 -23.02
C GLY A 75 12.28 -14.03 -21.76
N MET A 76 12.97 -15.16 -21.87
CA MET A 76 13.44 -15.94 -20.72
C MET A 76 14.55 -15.22 -19.94
N GLU A 77 15.52 -14.59 -20.62
CA GLU A 77 16.58 -13.82 -19.97
C GLU A 77 16.02 -12.58 -19.27
N TRP A 78 15.00 -11.93 -19.85
CA TRP A 78 14.23 -10.88 -19.20
C TRP A 78 13.46 -11.39 -17.98
N LEU A 79 12.79 -12.55 -18.09
CA LEU A 79 12.11 -13.20 -16.96
C LEU A 79 13.11 -13.59 -15.84
N ASP A 80 14.31 -14.04 -16.18
CA ASP A 80 15.37 -14.36 -15.22
C ASP A 80 15.94 -13.11 -14.56
N ALA A 81 16.07 -11.99 -15.28
CA ALA A 81 16.43 -10.70 -14.69
C ALA A 81 15.37 -10.18 -13.70
N VAL A 82 14.09 -10.53 -13.92
CA VAL A 82 12.97 -10.16 -13.04
C VAL A 82 12.84 -11.10 -11.82
N LYS A 83 13.45 -12.30 -11.82
CA LYS A 83 13.40 -13.24 -10.67
C LYS A 83 13.99 -12.66 -9.38
N GLY A 84 15.09 -11.92 -9.45
CA GLY A 84 15.71 -11.30 -8.28
C GLY A 84 14.80 -10.27 -7.59
N PRO A 85 14.38 -9.21 -8.30
CA PRO A 85 13.41 -8.23 -7.79
C PRO A 85 12.08 -8.88 -7.38
N GLY A 86 11.60 -9.89 -8.11
CA GLY A 86 10.37 -10.61 -7.79
C GLY A 86 10.42 -11.42 -6.49
N LEU A 87 11.57 -12.03 -6.16
CA LEU A 87 11.76 -12.73 -4.89
C LEU A 87 11.83 -11.76 -3.70
N ASN A 88 12.47 -10.60 -3.88
CA ASN A 88 12.45 -9.53 -2.89
C ASN A 88 11.03 -9.01 -2.68
N LEU A 89 10.29 -8.75 -3.76
CA LEU A 89 8.89 -8.32 -3.70
C LEU A 89 8.00 -9.36 -3.00
N LEU A 90 8.22 -10.65 -3.25
CA LEU A 90 7.49 -11.73 -2.59
C LEU A 90 7.81 -11.80 -1.09
N ASN A 91 9.07 -11.56 -0.69
CA ASN A 91 9.45 -11.52 0.72
C ASN A 91 8.83 -10.30 1.43
N VAL A 92 8.84 -9.13 0.79
CA VAL A 92 8.17 -7.92 1.27
C VAL A 92 6.66 -8.16 1.38
N ALA A 93 6.05 -8.72 0.33
CA ALA A 93 4.64 -9.04 0.28
C ALA A 93 4.23 -10.05 1.36
N GLY A 94 5.02 -11.11 1.53
CA GLY A 94 4.80 -12.14 2.55
C GLY A 94 4.90 -11.57 3.96
N ARG A 95 5.95 -10.79 4.25
CA ARG A 95 6.17 -10.18 5.56
C ARG A 95 5.12 -9.11 5.88
N THR A 96 4.91 -8.15 4.98
CA THR A 96 3.93 -7.07 5.20
C THR A 96 2.51 -7.64 5.22
N GLY A 97 2.16 -8.49 4.27
CA GLY A 97 0.85 -9.14 4.19
C GLY A 97 0.54 -9.95 5.46
N LEU A 98 1.49 -10.72 5.98
CA LEU A 98 1.31 -11.50 7.20
C LEU A 98 1.14 -10.62 8.45
N ILE A 99 1.99 -9.60 8.62
CA ILE A 99 1.87 -8.66 9.75
C ILE A 99 0.50 -7.98 9.72
N VAL A 100 0.07 -7.50 8.56
CA VAL A 100 -1.23 -6.84 8.41
C VAL A 100 -2.37 -7.82 8.66
N ALA A 101 -2.32 -9.02 8.09
CA ALA A 101 -3.39 -10.01 8.28
C ALA A 101 -3.57 -10.38 9.75
N LEU A 102 -2.49 -10.69 10.47
CA LEU A 102 -2.53 -11.03 11.89
C LEU A 102 -3.03 -9.87 12.75
N THR A 103 -2.56 -8.65 12.49
CA THR A 103 -2.98 -7.48 13.26
C THR A 103 -4.42 -7.07 12.98
N VAL A 104 -4.93 -7.33 11.76
CA VAL A 104 -6.34 -7.15 11.42
C VAL A 104 -7.21 -8.18 12.11
N VAL A 105 -6.81 -9.45 12.15
CA VAL A 105 -7.53 -10.48 12.93
C VAL A 105 -7.62 -10.06 14.40
N LEU A 106 -6.50 -9.62 14.99
CA LEU A 106 -6.48 -9.10 16.37
C LEU A 106 -7.44 -7.90 16.55
N ARG A 107 -7.48 -6.97 15.60
CA ARG A 107 -8.45 -5.87 15.60
C ARG A 107 -9.89 -6.36 15.59
N GLN A 108 -10.22 -7.33 14.74
CA GLN A 108 -11.58 -7.82 14.64
C GLN A 108 -12.01 -8.57 15.91
N VAL A 109 -11.13 -9.40 16.47
CA VAL A 109 -11.35 -10.07 17.77
C VAL A 109 -11.68 -9.07 18.86
N VAL A 110 -10.87 -8.01 19.00
CA VAL A 110 -11.09 -7.02 20.06
C VAL A 110 -12.35 -6.20 19.77
N ALA A 111 -12.57 -5.78 18.52
CA ALA A 111 -13.77 -5.04 18.16
C ALA A 111 -15.05 -5.85 18.44
N TYR A 112 -15.04 -7.17 18.19
CA TYR A 112 -16.14 -8.08 18.54
C TYR A 112 -16.41 -8.09 20.05
N HIS A 113 -15.38 -8.32 20.87
CA HIS A 113 -15.56 -8.41 22.32
C HIS A 113 -15.90 -7.07 22.97
N VAL A 114 -15.39 -5.95 22.44
CA VAL A 114 -15.78 -4.62 22.90
C VAL A 114 -17.25 -4.37 22.59
N GLU A 115 -17.71 -4.65 21.38
CA GLU A 115 -19.13 -4.50 21.02
C GLU A 115 -20.03 -5.41 21.87
N GLN A 116 -19.64 -6.66 22.06
CA GLN A 116 -20.38 -7.59 22.92
C GLN A 116 -20.47 -7.07 24.37
N SER A 117 -19.36 -6.59 24.93
CA SER A 117 -19.33 -6.03 26.29
C SER A 117 -20.18 -4.77 26.43
N LEU A 118 -20.22 -3.93 25.39
CA LEU A 118 -21.07 -2.75 25.36
C LEU A 118 -22.55 -3.12 25.31
N ARG A 119 -22.92 -4.20 24.61
CA ARG A 119 -24.30 -4.69 24.53
C ARG A 119 -24.78 -5.33 25.83
N GLU A 120 -23.91 -6.11 26.47
CA GLU A 120 -24.22 -6.78 27.75
C GLU A 120 -24.19 -5.78 28.92
N GLY A 121 -23.47 -4.67 28.79
CA GLY A 121 -23.34 -3.64 29.82
C GLY A 121 -24.34 -2.50 29.70
N ASP A 122 -24.83 -2.01 30.84
CA ASP A 122 -25.73 -0.84 30.94
C ASP A 122 -24.96 0.49 30.84
N SER A 123 -24.06 0.59 29.86
CA SER A 123 -23.22 1.77 29.68
C SER A 123 -24.02 2.91 29.03
N PRO A 124 -24.10 4.10 29.65
CA PRO A 124 -24.79 5.23 29.06
C PRO A 124 -24.19 5.61 27.70
N GLU A 125 -25.05 5.95 26.73
CA GLU A 125 -24.62 6.36 25.37
C GLU A 125 -23.65 7.54 25.41
N ALA A 126 -23.89 8.51 26.30
CA ALA A 126 -22.98 9.63 26.54
C ALA A 126 -21.58 9.17 27.01
N GLY A 127 -21.51 8.15 27.86
CA GLY A 127 -20.25 7.57 28.33
C GLY A 127 -19.47 6.91 27.20
N ARG A 128 -20.15 6.19 26.30
CA ARG A 128 -19.54 5.59 25.10
C ARG A 128 -19.01 6.65 24.14
N ALA A 129 -19.78 7.70 23.91
CA ALA A 129 -19.39 8.81 23.04
C ALA A 129 -18.15 9.55 23.57
N TRP A 130 -18.09 9.85 24.88
CA TRP A 130 -16.91 10.50 25.47
C TRP A 130 -15.69 9.58 25.51
N ALA A 131 -15.86 8.28 25.73
CA ALA A 131 -14.77 7.32 25.62
C ALA A 131 -14.22 7.27 24.18
N MET A 132 -15.10 7.32 23.18
CA MET A 132 -14.71 7.38 21.78
C MET A 132 -13.92 8.66 21.47
N VAL A 133 -14.41 9.83 21.94
CA VAL A 133 -13.69 11.11 21.81
C VAL A 133 -12.30 11.03 22.46
N ALA A 134 -12.20 10.50 23.68
CA ALA A 134 -10.92 10.38 24.37
C ALA A 134 -9.94 9.48 23.59
N MET A 135 -10.42 8.34 23.10
CA MET A 135 -9.60 7.40 22.32
C MET A 135 -9.13 7.99 20.99
N THR A 136 -9.97 8.76 20.31
CA THR A 136 -9.62 9.40 19.02
C THR A 136 -8.63 10.55 19.17
N MET A 137 -8.59 11.20 20.33
CA MET A 137 -7.60 12.25 20.64
C MET A 137 -6.20 11.72 20.96
N ILE A 138 -6.02 10.41 21.16
CA ILE A 138 -4.70 9.81 21.42
C ILE A 138 -3.75 10.04 20.24
N GLY A 139 -4.20 9.84 18.99
CA GLY A 139 -3.39 10.05 17.79
C GLY A 139 -2.83 11.47 17.67
N PRO A 140 -3.70 12.51 17.69
CA PRO A 140 -3.26 13.91 17.70
C PRO A 140 -2.35 14.26 18.88
N ALA A 141 -2.63 13.76 20.08
CA ALA A 141 -1.80 14.00 21.26
C ALA A 141 -0.40 13.40 21.11
N LEU A 142 -0.28 12.15 20.64
CA LEU A 142 1.01 11.52 20.36
C LEU A 142 1.76 12.23 19.24
N THR A 143 1.04 12.70 18.21
CA THR A 143 1.63 13.45 17.09
C THR A 143 2.22 14.79 17.57
N LEU A 144 1.55 15.47 18.51
CA LEU A 144 2.04 16.69 19.12
C LEU A 144 3.29 16.44 19.97
N ILE A 145 3.29 15.38 20.79
CA ILE A 145 4.46 14.97 21.57
C ILE A 145 5.65 14.67 20.64
N GLY A 146 5.40 13.92 19.56
CA GLY A 146 6.41 13.65 18.52
C GLY A 146 6.90 14.93 17.84
N ALA A 147 6.03 15.93 17.63
CA ALA A 147 6.42 17.20 17.02
C ALA A 147 7.35 17.99 17.93
N ILE A 148 7.00 18.13 19.21
CA ILE A 148 7.84 18.79 20.22
C ILE A 148 9.20 18.11 20.29
N ARG A 149 9.22 16.77 20.33
CA ARG A 149 10.46 15.99 20.33
C ARG A 149 11.31 16.27 19.09
N ASN A 150 10.73 16.27 17.90
CA ASN A 150 11.49 16.49 16.67
C ASN A 150 12.02 17.93 16.55
N GLU A 151 11.34 18.90 17.16
CA GLU A 151 11.87 20.27 17.32
C GLU A 151 13.06 20.30 18.27
N CYS A 152 12.98 19.61 19.42
CA CYS A 152 14.08 19.50 20.38
C CYS A 152 15.30 18.76 19.79
N ASP A 153 15.06 17.72 18.98
CA ASP A 153 16.09 16.91 18.34
C ASP A 153 16.64 17.58 17.05
N GLY A 154 16.08 18.72 16.62
CA GLY A 154 16.50 19.43 15.40
C GLY A 154 16.16 18.71 14.08
N THR A 155 15.28 17.71 14.12
CA THR A 155 14.91 16.86 12.96
C THR A 155 13.63 17.30 12.25
N ALA A 156 12.98 18.35 12.74
CA ALA A 156 11.74 18.88 12.18
C ALA A 156 11.96 19.56 10.81
N ASN A 157 11.08 19.27 9.85
CA ASN A 157 11.01 19.93 8.55
C ASN A 157 9.63 20.57 8.33
N LEU A 158 9.52 21.58 7.46
CA LEU A 158 8.26 22.25 7.12
C LEU A 158 7.20 21.25 6.64
N SER A 159 7.60 20.27 5.81
CA SER A 159 6.72 19.20 5.34
C SER A 159 6.15 18.36 6.49
N SER A 160 6.98 18.05 7.50
CA SER A 160 6.56 17.29 8.68
C SER A 160 5.59 18.08 9.56
N ARG A 161 5.83 19.40 9.72
CA ARG A 161 4.94 20.30 10.47
C ARG A 161 3.58 20.39 9.80
N LEU A 162 3.55 20.66 8.49
CA LEU A 162 2.32 20.79 7.72
C LEU A 162 1.56 19.47 7.67
N GLY A 163 2.23 18.33 7.47
CA GLY A 163 1.60 17.01 7.46
C GLY A 163 0.92 16.69 8.78
N ARG A 164 1.57 16.97 9.93
CA ARG A 164 0.99 16.75 11.27
C ARG A 164 -0.20 17.66 11.56
N VAL A 165 -0.12 18.94 11.22
CA VAL A 165 -1.23 19.89 11.38
C VAL A 165 -2.42 19.52 10.49
N CYS A 166 -2.14 19.12 9.25
CA CYS A 166 -3.19 18.68 8.33
C CYS A 166 -3.87 17.41 8.84
N MET A 167 -3.10 16.40 9.28
CA MET A 167 -3.65 15.18 9.85
C MET A 167 -4.50 15.48 11.09
N ALA A 168 -4.01 16.30 12.02
CA ALA A 168 -4.75 16.70 13.21
C ALA A 168 -6.08 17.38 12.86
N SER A 169 -6.05 18.31 11.89
CA SER A 169 -7.25 18.99 11.37
C SER A 169 -8.26 18.01 10.78
N ILE A 170 -7.80 17.03 9.98
CA ILE A 170 -8.66 15.99 9.39
C ILE A 170 -9.31 15.16 10.50
N THR A 171 -8.55 14.67 11.48
CA THR A 171 -9.11 13.92 12.63
C THR A 171 -10.13 14.73 13.41
N MET A 172 -9.86 16.00 13.68
CA MET A 172 -10.78 16.85 14.44
C MET A 172 -12.06 17.13 13.66
N GLY A 173 -11.96 17.43 12.37
CA GLY A 173 -13.12 17.60 11.50
C GLY A 173 -13.96 16.33 11.40
N ALA A 174 -13.32 15.17 11.26
CA ALA A 174 -13.98 13.87 11.26
C ALA A 174 -14.70 13.60 12.58
N LEU A 175 -14.08 13.94 13.71
CA LEU A 175 -14.69 13.77 15.03
C LEU A 175 -15.94 14.63 15.20
N ILE A 176 -15.87 15.90 14.79
CA ILE A 176 -17.01 16.82 14.83
C ILE A 176 -18.14 16.26 13.95
N ALA A 177 -17.82 15.81 12.73
CA ALA A 177 -18.82 15.21 11.82
C ALA A 177 -19.49 13.97 12.43
N ALA A 178 -18.72 13.05 13.02
CA ALA A 178 -19.24 11.86 13.68
C ALA A 178 -20.08 12.18 14.92
N HIS A 179 -19.80 13.29 15.61
CA HIS A 179 -20.59 13.74 16.75
C HIS A 179 -21.92 14.38 16.31
N LEU A 180 -21.88 15.26 15.31
CA LEU A 180 -23.07 15.93 14.78
C LEU A 180 -24.04 14.97 14.11
N THR A 181 -23.56 13.87 13.53
CA THR A 181 -24.38 12.83 12.90
C THR A 181 -24.85 11.75 13.88
N GLY A 182 -24.47 11.84 15.15
CA GLY A 182 -24.83 10.84 16.16
C GLY A 182 -24.19 9.47 15.96
N ALA A 183 -23.15 9.33 15.12
CA ALA A 183 -22.44 8.06 14.92
C ALA A 183 -21.48 7.71 16.07
N SER A 184 -21.20 8.68 16.95
CA SER A 184 -20.15 8.59 17.97
C SER A 184 -20.33 7.50 19.02
N ASP A 185 -21.57 7.16 19.34
CA ASP A 185 -21.96 6.14 20.30
C ASP A 185 -21.63 4.71 19.82
N LYS A 186 -21.67 4.47 18.51
CA LYS A 186 -21.47 3.17 17.86
C LYS A 186 -20.05 2.91 17.39
N LEU A 187 -19.20 3.93 17.36
CA LEU A 187 -17.85 3.83 16.79
C LEU A 187 -16.77 3.39 17.79
N LEU A 188 -17.10 3.29 19.08
CA LEU A 188 -16.13 2.91 20.11
C LEU A 188 -15.40 1.58 19.82
N PRO A 189 -16.08 0.47 19.43
CA PRO A 189 -15.39 -0.77 19.08
C PRO A 189 -14.42 -0.62 17.90
N ALA A 190 -14.80 0.14 16.88
CA ALA A 190 -13.99 0.38 15.70
C ALA A 190 -12.73 1.19 16.04
N VAL A 191 -12.87 2.23 16.85
CA VAL A 191 -11.76 3.07 17.33
C VAL A 191 -10.80 2.28 18.21
N VAL A 192 -11.31 1.47 19.14
CA VAL A 192 -10.48 0.62 20.02
C VAL A 192 -9.74 -0.44 19.22
N GLY A 193 -10.44 -1.17 18.34
CA GLY A 193 -9.82 -2.16 17.46
C GLY A 193 -8.77 -1.55 16.54
N GLY A 194 -9.06 -0.37 15.96
CA GLY A 194 -8.12 0.37 15.12
C GLY A 194 -6.85 0.79 15.86
N SER A 195 -6.98 1.19 17.13
CA SER A 195 -5.83 1.51 17.99
C SER A 195 -4.93 0.31 18.22
N ILE A 196 -5.53 -0.84 18.55
CA ILE A 196 -4.78 -2.09 18.79
C ILE A 196 -4.07 -2.56 17.52
N TYR A 197 -4.76 -2.52 16.37
CA TYR A 197 -4.14 -2.79 15.08
C TYR A 197 -2.93 -1.90 14.83
N THR A 198 -3.07 -0.59 15.06
CA THR A 198 -2.00 0.38 14.79
C THR A 198 -0.79 0.14 15.69
N VAL A 199 -1.00 -0.08 16.98
CA VAL A 199 0.07 -0.36 17.94
C VAL A 199 0.74 -1.70 17.62
N ALA A 200 -0.03 -2.76 17.39
CA ALA A 200 0.52 -4.08 17.09
C ALA A 200 1.30 -4.09 15.77
N ARG A 201 0.75 -3.45 14.71
CA ARG A 201 1.44 -3.27 13.43
C ARG A 201 2.69 -2.41 13.58
N GLY A 202 2.63 -1.35 14.37
CA GLY A 202 3.77 -0.48 14.69
C GLY A 202 4.91 -1.28 15.34
N LEU A 203 4.60 -2.04 16.39
CA LEU A 203 5.56 -2.89 17.08
C LEU A 203 6.16 -3.94 16.14
N ALA A 204 5.33 -4.66 15.38
CA ALA A 204 5.81 -5.66 14.42
C ALA A 204 6.76 -5.03 13.38
N ASN A 205 6.45 -3.83 12.89
CA ASN A 205 7.32 -3.10 11.96
C ASN A 205 8.65 -2.66 12.58
N VAL A 206 8.69 -2.45 13.89
CA VAL A 206 9.91 -2.08 14.62
C VAL A 206 10.82 -3.28 14.84
N PHE A 207 10.26 -4.47 15.08
CA PHE A 207 11.02 -5.71 15.25
C PHE A 207 11.49 -6.31 13.92
N ILE A 208 10.72 -6.11 12.85
CA ILE A 208 11.01 -6.65 11.53
C ILE A 208 11.00 -5.50 10.50
N PRO A 209 11.88 -4.49 10.57
CA PRO A 209 11.85 -3.36 9.63
C PRO A 209 12.03 -3.79 8.18
N LEU A 210 11.43 -3.03 7.27
CA LEU A 210 11.78 -3.01 5.86
C LEU A 210 12.81 -1.90 5.68
N GLN A 211 14.02 -2.24 5.25
CA GLN A 211 14.99 -1.24 4.82
C GLN A 211 14.70 -0.93 3.35
N ASP A 212 14.28 0.30 3.08
CA ASP A 212 14.06 0.81 1.74
C ASP A 212 15.23 1.75 1.40
N ASN A 213 15.94 1.44 0.32
CA ASN A 213 17.02 2.28 -0.22
C ASN A 213 16.48 3.31 -1.23
N ALA A 214 15.18 3.28 -1.53
CA ALA A 214 14.56 4.26 -2.41
C ALA A 214 14.46 5.61 -1.66
N GLY A 215 15.08 6.64 -2.25
CA GLY A 215 15.25 7.97 -1.66
C GLY A 215 13.97 8.67 -1.19
N SER A 216 14.13 9.90 -0.68
CA SER A 216 13.03 10.67 -0.09
C SER A 216 11.84 10.85 -1.05
N ALA A 217 10.62 10.63 -0.56
CA ALA A 217 9.40 10.76 -1.35
C ALA A 217 9.21 12.19 -1.91
N ASN A 218 8.97 12.30 -3.22
CA ASN A 218 8.67 13.56 -3.91
C ASN A 218 7.14 13.75 -4.05
N ALA A 219 6.67 14.99 -4.19
CA ALA A 219 5.25 15.31 -4.37
C ALA A 219 4.63 14.64 -5.61
N ALA A 220 5.39 14.50 -6.71
CA ALA A 220 4.94 13.82 -7.92
C ALA A 220 4.73 12.31 -7.70
N THR A 221 5.71 11.62 -7.11
CA THR A 221 5.59 10.18 -6.75
C THR A 221 4.45 9.96 -5.74
N THR A 222 4.31 10.87 -4.76
CA THR A 222 3.24 10.80 -3.77
C THR A 222 1.88 11.00 -4.41
N GLY A 223 1.73 11.89 -5.40
CA GLY A 223 0.48 12.10 -6.12
C GLY A 223 0.01 10.87 -6.89
N VAL A 224 0.91 10.23 -7.65
CA VAL A 224 0.59 8.99 -8.39
C VAL A 224 0.28 7.84 -7.43
N ALA A 225 1.11 7.66 -6.39
CA ALA A 225 0.87 6.65 -5.37
C ALA A 225 -0.47 6.88 -4.63
N THR A 226 -0.84 8.14 -4.38
CA THR A 226 -2.13 8.49 -3.75
C THR A 226 -3.31 8.05 -4.61
N ALA A 227 -3.29 8.34 -5.92
CA ALA A 227 -4.36 7.95 -6.83
C ALA A 227 -4.50 6.43 -6.93
N ALA A 228 -3.36 5.75 -7.07
CA ALA A 228 -3.32 4.30 -7.15
C ALA A 228 -3.75 3.62 -5.82
N TYR A 229 -3.35 4.18 -4.68
CA TYR A 229 -3.81 3.76 -3.35
C TYR A 229 -5.33 3.95 -3.20
N GLY A 230 -5.86 5.09 -3.63
CA GLY A 230 -7.31 5.35 -3.62
C GLY A 230 -8.10 4.34 -4.46
N ALA A 231 -7.63 4.04 -5.67
CA ALA A 231 -8.24 3.02 -6.53
C ALA A 231 -8.19 1.62 -5.91
N ALA A 232 -7.05 1.24 -5.32
CA ALA A 232 -6.92 -0.03 -4.60
C ALA A 232 -7.88 -0.11 -3.41
N GLN A 233 -8.00 0.96 -2.61
CA GLN A 233 -8.93 1.02 -1.47
C GLN A 233 -10.40 0.95 -1.93
N PHE A 234 -10.76 1.57 -3.04
CA PHE A 234 -12.10 1.43 -3.63
C PHE A 234 -12.40 -0.03 -3.98
N PHE A 235 -11.51 -0.67 -4.74
CA PHE A 235 -11.69 -2.06 -5.16
C PHE A 235 -11.76 -3.03 -3.97
N LEU A 236 -10.91 -2.81 -2.95
CA LEU A 236 -10.94 -3.58 -1.71
C LEU A 236 -12.24 -3.38 -0.92
N ALA A 237 -12.79 -2.17 -0.92
CA ALA A 237 -14.08 -1.89 -0.28
C ALA A 237 -15.21 -2.66 -0.95
N GLU A 238 -15.26 -2.65 -2.29
CA GLU A 238 -16.23 -3.42 -3.08
C GLU A 238 -16.11 -4.93 -2.83
N LEU A 239 -14.88 -5.48 -2.85
CA LEU A 239 -14.65 -6.88 -2.46
C LEU A 239 -15.04 -7.16 -1.01
N GLY A 240 -14.82 -6.19 -0.12
CA GLY A 240 -15.16 -6.26 1.29
C GLY A 240 -16.67 -6.38 1.53
N GLN A 241 -17.52 -5.83 0.66
CA GLN A 241 -18.97 -6.00 0.74
C GLN A 241 -19.43 -7.43 0.50
N LEU A 242 -18.66 -8.21 -0.28
CA LEU A 242 -18.91 -9.63 -0.53
C LEU A 242 -18.35 -10.54 0.57
N ALA A 243 -17.47 -10.00 1.42
CA ALA A 243 -16.85 -10.76 2.50
C ALA A 243 -17.81 -10.94 3.67
N PRO A 244 -17.69 -12.04 4.44
CA PRO A 244 -18.53 -12.26 5.60
C PRO A 244 -18.32 -11.15 6.66
N LEU A 245 -19.40 -10.78 7.35
CA LEU A 245 -19.35 -9.86 8.48
C LEU A 245 -18.34 -10.36 9.53
N SER A 246 -17.48 -9.46 10.00
CA SER A 246 -16.41 -9.71 10.96
C SER A 246 -16.40 -8.67 12.09
N GLY A 247 -15.69 -8.97 13.18
CA GLY A 247 -15.49 -8.05 14.30
C GLY A 247 -16.78 -7.42 14.86
N ALA A 248 -16.77 -6.10 15.05
CA ALA A 248 -17.91 -5.37 15.60
C ALA A 248 -19.18 -5.53 14.76
N ALA A 249 -19.09 -5.56 13.42
CA ALA A 249 -20.25 -5.72 12.55
C ALA A 249 -20.94 -7.08 12.75
N ARG A 250 -20.16 -8.12 13.04
CA ARG A 250 -20.67 -9.46 13.34
C ARG A 250 -21.35 -9.52 14.70
N ALA A 251 -20.73 -8.92 15.72
CA ALA A 251 -21.35 -8.76 17.03
C ALA A 251 -22.66 -7.96 16.92
N THR A 252 -22.70 -6.92 16.07
CA THR A 252 -23.90 -6.11 15.89
C THR A 252 -25.07 -6.89 15.28
N ALA A 253 -24.76 -7.84 14.39
CA ALA A 253 -25.73 -8.70 13.74
C ALA A 253 -26.14 -9.92 14.59
N GLU A 254 -25.72 -9.97 15.87
CA GLU A 254 -25.99 -11.10 16.79
C GLU A 254 -25.47 -12.45 16.27
N LEU A 255 -24.45 -12.39 15.41
CA LEU A 255 -23.77 -13.57 14.91
C LEU A 255 -22.65 -13.95 15.89
N GLY A 256 -22.57 -15.23 16.26
CA GLY A 256 -21.50 -15.75 17.11
C GLY A 256 -20.11 -15.50 16.50
N TYR A 257 -19.08 -15.42 17.36
CA TYR A 257 -17.70 -15.19 16.96
C TYR A 257 -17.22 -16.16 15.86
N SER A 258 -16.50 -15.67 14.85
CA SER A 258 -15.95 -16.50 13.77
C SER A 258 -14.55 -16.04 13.36
N LEU A 259 -13.56 -16.83 13.73
CA LEU A 259 -12.16 -16.62 13.33
C LEU A 259 -11.99 -16.68 11.80
N GLY A 260 -12.79 -17.48 11.10
CA GLY A 260 -12.73 -17.58 9.64
C GLY A 260 -13.12 -16.28 8.93
N ALA A 261 -14.14 -15.57 9.42
CA ALA A 261 -14.54 -14.28 8.88
C ALA A 261 -13.45 -13.20 9.12
N ASP A 262 -12.86 -13.21 10.32
CA ASP A 262 -11.76 -12.31 10.66
C ASP A 262 -10.51 -12.60 9.81
N ALA A 263 -10.21 -13.88 9.53
CA ALA A 263 -9.09 -14.29 8.69
C ALA A 263 -9.25 -13.82 7.24
N ILE A 264 -10.45 -13.95 6.66
CA ILE A 264 -10.75 -13.45 5.30
C ILE A 264 -10.52 -11.94 5.23
N GLN A 265 -10.99 -11.21 6.24
CA GLN A 265 -10.79 -9.77 6.34
C GLN A 265 -9.32 -9.40 6.54
N GLY A 266 -8.58 -10.19 7.32
CA GLY A 266 -7.13 -10.07 7.45
C GLY A 266 -6.40 -10.23 6.12
N VAL A 267 -6.75 -11.26 5.33
CA VAL A 267 -6.16 -11.51 4.01
C VAL A 267 -6.46 -10.36 3.04
N LEU A 268 -7.71 -9.89 2.97
CA LEU A 268 -8.10 -8.78 2.10
C LEU A 268 -7.34 -7.49 2.43
N ASN A 269 -7.27 -7.13 3.73
CA ASN A 269 -6.52 -5.96 4.17
C ASN A 269 -5.00 -6.14 3.94
N GLY A 270 -4.48 -7.35 4.16
CA GLY A 270 -3.08 -7.69 3.88
C GLY A 270 -2.74 -7.50 2.40
N PHE A 271 -3.57 -8.03 1.51
CA PHE A 271 -3.43 -7.86 0.06
C PHE A 271 -3.41 -6.37 -0.33
N GLY A 272 -4.30 -5.56 0.23
CA GLY A 272 -4.34 -4.13 -0.06
C GLY A 272 -3.07 -3.38 0.29
N ILE A 273 -2.45 -3.70 1.43
CA ILE A 273 -1.18 -3.08 1.82
C ILE A 273 -0.03 -3.60 0.95
N VAL A 274 -0.04 -4.87 0.54
CA VAL A 274 0.97 -5.39 -0.39
C VAL A 274 0.89 -4.67 -1.73
N VAL A 275 -0.33 -4.44 -2.25
CA VAL A 275 -0.54 -3.67 -3.48
C VAL A 275 0.02 -2.25 -3.35
N ASP A 276 -0.22 -1.59 -2.21
CA ASP A 276 0.34 -0.26 -1.91
C ASP A 276 1.88 -0.26 -1.90
N ASP A 277 2.51 -1.22 -1.19
CA ASP A 277 3.97 -1.37 -1.16
C ASP A 277 4.54 -1.57 -2.58
N VAL A 278 3.91 -2.42 -3.40
CA VAL A 278 4.32 -2.69 -4.79
C VAL A 278 4.20 -1.43 -5.65
N ILE A 279 3.06 -0.72 -5.57
CA ILE A 279 2.82 0.53 -6.31
C ILE A 279 3.85 1.58 -5.93
N SER A 280 4.15 1.72 -4.63
CA SER A 280 5.14 2.68 -4.14
C SER A 280 6.54 2.38 -4.70
N ILE A 281 6.97 1.11 -4.68
CA ILE A 281 8.25 0.68 -5.28
C ILE A 281 8.27 0.99 -6.78
N LEU A 282 7.21 0.66 -7.51
CA LEU A 282 7.11 0.92 -8.95
C LEU A 282 7.16 2.43 -9.25
N CYS A 283 6.44 3.26 -8.48
CA CYS A 283 6.44 4.71 -8.63
C CYS A 283 7.81 5.32 -8.39
N LYS A 284 8.55 4.84 -7.38
CA LYS A 284 9.91 5.29 -7.08
C LYS A 284 10.93 4.81 -8.12
N SER A 285 10.69 3.66 -8.76
CA SER A 285 11.56 3.12 -9.80
C SER A 285 11.37 3.77 -11.19
N SER A 286 10.35 4.61 -11.35
CA SER A 286 10.08 5.30 -12.62
C SER A 286 10.96 6.54 -12.79
N HIS A 287 11.76 6.55 -13.86
CA HIS A 287 12.65 7.65 -14.27
C HIS A 287 11.90 8.96 -14.58
N VAL A 288 10.59 8.88 -14.84
CA VAL A 288 9.73 10.03 -15.12
C VAL A 288 9.23 10.69 -13.83
N LEU A 289 9.16 9.94 -12.73
CA LEU A 289 8.56 10.40 -11.46
C LEU A 289 9.60 10.66 -10.36
N SER A 290 10.75 9.98 -10.41
CA SER A 290 11.88 10.21 -9.50
C SER A 290 12.91 11.13 -10.18
N PRO A 291 13.24 12.31 -9.62
CA PRO A 291 14.35 13.10 -10.14
C PRO A 291 15.67 12.32 -9.97
N ASP A 292 16.51 12.36 -11.00
CA ASP A 292 17.85 11.75 -10.96
C ASP A 292 18.57 12.16 -9.67
N PRO A 293 19.20 11.22 -8.96
CA PRO A 293 20.08 11.57 -7.86
C PRO A 293 21.14 12.51 -8.44
N GLY A 294 21.22 13.73 -7.88
CA GLY A 294 22.12 14.76 -8.35
C GLY A 294 23.57 14.25 -8.45
N TRP A 295 24.35 14.92 -9.29
CA TRP A 295 25.71 14.60 -9.75
C TRP A 295 26.80 14.42 -8.65
N ASP A 296 26.42 14.31 -7.38
CA ASP A 296 27.30 14.14 -6.21
C ASP A 296 27.26 12.70 -5.62
N SER A 297 26.59 11.74 -6.26
CA SER A 297 26.63 10.35 -5.82
C SER A 297 27.93 9.67 -6.28
N VAL A 298 28.74 9.18 -5.33
CA VAL A 298 30.04 8.51 -5.52
C VAL A 298 29.96 7.21 -6.35
N PHE A 299 28.78 6.81 -6.81
CA PHE A 299 28.55 5.63 -7.65
C PHE A 299 28.28 6.05 -9.09
N SER A 300 29.28 5.83 -9.96
CA SER A 300 29.21 6.15 -11.40
C SER A 300 28.47 5.10 -12.25
N ASP A 301 27.66 4.23 -11.64
CA ASP A 301 27.00 3.13 -12.36
C ASP A 301 25.48 3.12 -12.12
N PRO A 302 24.64 3.55 -13.09
CA PRO A 302 23.20 3.70 -12.92
C PRO A 302 22.46 2.37 -12.72
N GLU A 303 23.02 1.24 -13.18
CA GLU A 303 22.43 -0.09 -12.99
C GLU A 303 22.62 -0.62 -11.56
N ALA A 304 23.73 -0.30 -10.90
CA ALA A 304 24.00 -0.67 -9.51
C ALA A 304 23.08 0.11 -8.54
N LEU A 305 22.81 1.38 -8.84
CA LEU A 305 21.81 2.19 -8.12
C LEU A 305 20.40 1.61 -8.29
N ARG A 306 20.03 1.15 -9.50
CA ARG A 306 18.75 0.51 -9.77
C ARG A 306 18.59 -0.81 -9.01
N GLN A 307 19.65 -1.62 -8.93
CA GLN A 307 19.66 -2.86 -8.12
C GLN A 307 19.62 -2.57 -6.61
N MET A 308 20.34 -1.56 -6.12
CA MET A 308 20.31 -1.18 -4.69
C MET A 308 18.96 -0.60 -4.25
N VAL A 309 18.29 0.19 -5.10
CA VAL A 309 16.93 0.73 -4.84
C VAL A 309 15.87 -0.38 -4.76
N LEU A 310 16.09 -1.51 -5.45
CA LEU A 310 15.18 -2.67 -5.48
C LEU A 310 15.51 -3.71 -4.39
N GLU A 311 16.58 -3.53 -3.62
CA GLU A 311 17.00 -4.46 -2.59
C GLU A 311 16.31 -4.15 -1.25
N VAL A 312 15.04 -4.50 -1.14
CA VAL A 312 14.27 -4.39 0.11
C VAL A 312 14.46 -5.67 0.92
N ARG A 313 15.25 -5.59 2.01
CA ARG A 313 15.48 -6.71 2.93
C ARG A 313 14.63 -6.58 4.19
N ALA A 314 13.99 -7.68 4.56
CA ALA A 314 13.36 -7.84 5.87
C ALA A 314 14.40 -8.40 6.85
N GLU A 315 14.70 -7.64 7.90
CA GLU A 315 15.65 -8.06 8.94
C GLU A 315 14.97 -8.14 10.29
N VAL A 316 15.28 -9.17 11.08
CA VAL A 316 14.84 -9.24 12.49
C VAL A 316 15.85 -8.46 13.31
N ARG A 317 15.40 -7.40 13.99
CA ARG A 317 16.27 -6.52 14.79
C ARG A 317 15.70 -6.32 16.20
N ARG A 318 16.59 -6.20 17.19
CA ARG A 318 16.23 -5.67 18.51
C ARG A 318 16.20 -4.14 18.44
N PRO A 319 15.03 -3.49 18.62
CA PRO A 319 14.91 -2.05 18.42
C PRO A 319 15.53 -1.24 19.55
N THR A 320 16.07 -0.07 19.22
CA THR A 320 16.51 0.90 20.21
C THR A 320 15.33 1.68 20.80
N ARG A 321 15.53 2.32 21.96
CA ARG A 321 14.49 3.18 22.57
C ARG A 321 14.07 4.33 21.66
N THR A 322 15.00 4.88 20.87
CA THR A 322 14.73 5.95 19.90
C THR A 322 13.88 5.45 18.73
N GLN A 323 14.17 4.26 18.20
CA GLN A 323 13.36 3.64 17.14
C GLN A 323 11.95 3.30 17.60
N LEU A 324 11.80 2.83 18.84
CA LEU A 324 10.49 2.58 19.43
C LEU A 324 9.70 3.89 19.61
N ALA A 325 10.37 4.95 20.09
CA ALA A 325 9.76 6.26 20.24
C ALA A 325 9.36 6.87 18.88
N ASP A 326 10.18 6.73 17.84
CA ASP A 326 9.86 7.16 16.48
C ASP A 326 8.67 6.43 15.90
N ALA A 327 8.65 5.10 16.06
CA ALA A 327 7.56 4.29 15.56
C ALA A 327 6.22 4.58 16.25
N LEU A 328 6.24 4.97 17.53
CA LEU A 328 5.03 5.29 18.28
C LEU A 328 4.60 6.75 18.11
N LEU A 329 5.53 7.71 18.19
CA LEU A 329 5.23 9.15 18.26
C LEU A 329 5.19 9.83 16.88
N ASP A 330 5.84 9.26 15.87
CA ASP A 330 5.79 9.79 14.50
C ASP A 330 4.81 8.97 13.65
N ILE A 331 5.27 7.82 13.14
CA ILE A 331 4.52 7.02 12.15
C ILE A 331 3.28 6.38 12.80
N GLY A 332 3.42 5.86 14.01
CA GLY A 332 2.32 5.24 14.75
C GLY A 332 1.21 6.23 15.10
N ALA A 333 1.58 7.41 15.59
CA ALA A 333 0.64 8.48 15.90
C ALA A 333 -0.14 8.95 14.67
N LEU A 334 0.54 9.16 13.53
CA LEU A 334 -0.09 9.56 12.28
C LEU A 334 -1.00 8.46 11.71
N ARG A 335 -0.58 7.19 11.77
CA ARG A 335 -1.43 6.05 11.36
C ARG A 335 -2.65 5.89 12.26
N LEU A 336 -2.49 6.15 13.56
CA LEU A 336 -3.59 6.10 14.52
C LEU A 336 -4.64 7.17 14.18
N SER A 337 -4.18 8.42 13.99
CA SER A 337 -5.04 9.52 13.54
C SER A 337 -5.71 9.22 12.21
N ALA A 338 -4.98 8.72 11.22
CA ALA A 338 -5.52 8.33 9.92
C ALA A 338 -6.64 7.28 10.04
N GLY A 339 -6.38 6.20 10.79
CA GLY A 339 -7.37 5.13 11.00
C GLY A 339 -8.62 5.61 11.72
N HIS A 340 -8.45 6.46 12.74
CA HIS A 340 -9.58 7.08 13.45
C HIS A 340 -10.37 8.04 12.57
N ALA A 341 -9.70 8.91 11.80
CA ALA A 341 -10.36 9.82 10.88
C ALA A 341 -11.22 9.07 9.85
N ILE A 342 -10.69 7.99 9.27
CA ILE A 342 -11.45 7.13 8.36
C ILE A 342 -12.66 6.56 9.09
N ALA A 343 -12.49 5.89 10.23
CA ALA A 343 -13.61 5.29 10.97
C ALA A 343 -14.70 6.32 11.33
N LEU A 344 -14.32 7.53 11.72
CA LEU A 344 -15.22 8.62 12.06
C LEU A 344 -16.01 9.13 10.84
N VAL A 345 -15.33 9.40 9.72
CA VAL A 345 -16.01 9.83 8.49
C VAL A 345 -16.94 8.75 7.95
N MET A 346 -16.47 7.50 7.91
CA MET A 346 -17.29 6.38 7.46
C MET A 346 -18.53 6.19 8.33
N GLY A 347 -18.40 6.31 9.66
CA GLY A 347 -19.55 6.28 10.56
C GLY A 347 -20.52 7.45 10.35
N ALA A 348 -19.99 8.66 10.13
CA ALA A 348 -20.81 9.83 9.85
C ALA A 348 -21.59 9.68 8.53
N VAL A 349 -20.92 9.22 7.47
CA VAL A 349 -21.53 8.94 6.17
C VAL A 349 -22.58 7.84 6.29
N ALA A 350 -22.30 6.76 7.01
CA ALA A 350 -23.26 5.68 7.26
C ALA A 350 -24.52 6.18 7.98
N SER A 351 -24.37 7.03 9.00
CA SER A 351 -25.50 7.64 9.69
C SER A 351 -26.34 8.51 8.74
N LEU A 352 -25.70 9.35 7.92
CA LEU A 352 -26.39 10.17 6.93
C LEU A 352 -27.12 9.34 5.87
N LEU A 353 -26.47 8.31 5.33
CA LEU A 353 -27.07 7.42 4.34
C LEU A 353 -28.27 6.64 4.91
N SER A 354 -28.17 6.18 6.16
CA SER A 354 -29.29 5.47 6.82
C SER A 354 -30.55 6.33 6.99
N SER A 355 -30.38 7.66 7.02
CA SER A 355 -31.49 8.61 7.07
C SER A 355 -31.99 9.04 5.69
N SER A 356 -31.30 8.65 4.62
CA SER A 356 -31.62 9.00 3.24
C SER A 356 -32.51 7.95 2.57
N ARG A 357 -33.12 8.29 1.43
CA ARG A 357 -33.94 7.36 0.62
C ARG A 357 -33.13 6.63 -0.46
N VAL A 358 -31.81 6.54 -0.29
CA VAL A 358 -30.92 5.89 -1.25
C VAL A 358 -31.05 4.38 -1.11
N ASP A 359 -31.07 3.66 -2.24
CA ASP A 359 -31.16 2.20 -2.28
C ASP A 359 -29.92 1.55 -1.64
N ASP A 360 -30.08 0.37 -1.04
CA ASP A 360 -29.02 -0.31 -0.29
C ASP A 360 -27.78 -0.62 -1.16
N GLY A 361 -27.98 -0.89 -2.46
CA GLY A 361 -26.87 -1.10 -3.40
C GLY A 361 -26.05 0.18 -3.65
N ASP A 362 -26.74 1.31 -3.80
CA ASP A 362 -26.10 2.61 -4.02
C ASP A 362 -25.39 3.11 -2.75
N GLN A 363 -25.91 2.78 -1.57
CA GLN A 363 -25.27 3.12 -0.29
C GLN A 363 -23.89 2.46 -0.15
N GLY A 364 -23.76 1.19 -0.55
CA GLY A 364 -22.49 0.47 -0.56
C GLY A 364 -21.43 1.14 -1.43
N HIS A 365 -21.79 1.49 -2.67
CA HIS A 365 -20.88 2.18 -3.59
C HIS A 365 -20.47 3.57 -3.12
N ILE A 366 -21.40 4.34 -2.53
CA ILE A 366 -21.08 5.64 -1.94
C ILE A 366 -20.09 5.47 -0.78
N MET A 367 -20.28 4.43 0.06
CA MET A 367 -19.38 4.10 1.15
C MET A 367 -17.96 3.78 0.63
N SER A 368 -17.85 2.92 -0.39
CA SER A 368 -16.57 2.60 -1.05
C SER A 368 -15.89 3.85 -1.61
N GLY A 369 -16.65 4.73 -2.28
CA GLY A 369 -16.15 5.98 -2.84
C GLY A 369 -15.65 6.96 -1.76
N CYS A 370 -16.40 7.10 -0.67
CA CYS A 370 -15.99 7.91 0.48
C CYS A 370 -14.72 7.36 1.15
N LEU A 371 -14.58 6.04 1.30
CA LEU A 371 -13.37 5.42 1.83
C LEU A 371 -12.16 5.75 0.96
N ALA A 372 -12.29 5.59 -0.35
CA ALA A 372 -11.22 5.87 -1.30
C ALA A 372 -10.81 7.35 -1.28
N LEU A 373 -11.78 8.27 -1.26
CA LEU A 373 -11.52 9.70 -1.18
C LEU A 373 -10.79 10.07 0.13
N MET A 374 -11.24 9.51 1.27
CA MET A 374 -10.58 9.74 2.55
C MET A 374 -9.16 9.18 2.59
N ALA A 375 -8.98 7.97 2.06
CA ALA A 375 -7.66 7.35 1.91
C ALA A 375 -6.72 8.25 1.11
N MET A 376 -7.20 8.85 0.00
CA MET A 376 -6.42 9.77 -0.81
C MET A 376 -6.04 11.06 -0.06
N ILE A 377 -7.02 11.69 0.61
CA ILE A 377 -6.81 12.94 1.37
C ILE A 377 -5.79 12.74 2.49
N ILE A 378 -5.82 11.57 3.15
CA ILE A 378 -4.97 11.24 4.30
C ILE A 378 -3.56 10.81 3.88
N TYR A 379 -3.38 10.25 2.68
CA TYR A 379 -2.10 9.72 2.22
C TYR A 379 -0.99 10.79 2.18
N PHE A 380 -1.30 11.98 1.68
CA PHE A 380 -0.37 13.11 1.63
C PHE A 380 0.13 13.53 3.03
N PRO A 381 -0.75 13.88 4.00
CA PRO A 381 -0.34 14.18 5.37
C PRO A 381 0.44 13.05 6.05
N LEU A 382 0.12 11.79 5.75
CA LEU A 382 0.82 10.63 6.32
C LEU A 382 2.27 10.53 5.83
N VAL A 383 2.49 10.66 4.53
CA VAL A 383 3.83 10.62 3.91
C VAL A 383 4.67 11.81 4.35
N PHE A 384 4.13 13.02 4.27
CA PHE A 384 4.89 14.22 4.61
C PHE A 384 5.05 14.43 6.12
N GLY A 385 4.07 14.03 6.93
CA GLY A 385 4.11 14.15 8.40
C GLY A 385 5.16 13.24 9.07
N SER A 386 5.50 12.14 8.39
CA SER A 386 6.53 11.18 8.83
C SER A 386 7.92 11.47 8.25
N ALA A 387 8.03 12.40 7.31
CA ALA A 387 9.32 12.82 6.76
C ALA A 387 10.17 13.51 7.84
N LYS A 388 11.43 13.09 8.00
CA LYS A 388 12.41 13.76 8.85
C LYS A 388 13.38 14.57 8.00
N ARG A 389 13.94 15.65 8.57
CA ARG A 389 15.00 16.42 7.90
C ARG A 389 16.26 15.56 7.82
N THR A 390 16.65 15.18 6.60
CA THR A 390 17.90 14.46 6.30
C THR A 390 18.90 15.46 5.73
N ASP A 391 19.52 16.28 6.59
CA ASP A 391 20.72 17.00 6.17
C ASP A 391 21.83 15.94 6.01
N ASN A 392 22.02 15.43 4.77
CA ASN A 392 23.10 14.56 4.28
C ASN A 392 23.86 13.71 5.31
N THR A 393 23.17 12.78 5.98
CA THR A 393 23.83 11.69 6.71
C THR A 393 23.37 10.37 6.14
N TYR A 394 23.90 10.04 4.95
CA TYR A 394 24.06 8.64 4.57
C TYR A 394 25.01 8.03 5.59
N THR A 395 24.47 7.40 6.62
CA THR A 395 25.26 6.51 7.46
C THR A 395 25.43 5.24 6.66
N LEU A 396 26.55 5.14 5.92
CA LEU A 396 27.05 3.89 5.40
C LEU A 396 27.20 2.94 6.59
N GLN A 397 26.25 2.03 6.75
CA GLN A 397 26.46 0.89 7.62
C GLN A 397 27.31 -0.08 6.81
N GLU A 398 28.64 0.04 6.94
CA GLU A 398 29.58 -0.91 6.36
C GLU A 398 29.18 -2.31 6.80
N THR A 399 28.80 -3.13 5.83
CA THR A 399 28.60 -4.55 6.02
C THR A 399 29.95 -5.15 6.40
N VAL A 400 30.09 -5.56 7.67
CA VAL A 400 31.10 -6.54 8.03
C VAL A 400 30.69 -7.84 7.35
N VAL A 401 31.33 -8.11 6.21
CA VAL A 401 31.20 -9.38 5.50
C VAL A 401 31.68 -10.50 6.44
N PRO A 402 30.92 -11.61 6.60
CA PRO A 402 31.38 -12.76 7.37
C PRO A 402 32.61 -13.45 6.75
#